data_AF-A0A7J7S0U1-F1
#
_entry.id   AF-A0A7J7S0U1-F1
#
_cell.length_a   1.000
_cell.length_b   1.000
_cell.length_c   1.000
_cell.angle_alpha   90.00
_cell.angle_beta   90.00
_cell.angle_gamma   90.00
#
_symmetry.space_group_name_H-M   'P 1'
#
loop_
_entity.id
_entity.type
_entity.pdbx_description
1 polymer ?
#
loop_
_entity_poly.entity_id
_entity_poly.type
_entity_poly.pdbx_seq_one_letter_code
_entity_poly.pdbx_strand_id
1 'polypeptide(L)'
;MDERIMCLHSKIKSQALEFPDQPDIAEDLKDLITRMLDKNPESRIMVPEIKILVKTMIRKRSFGNPFDCSRREERSLSAPGNLLRKQGSEDSLQGPDPPLAGEEEVLL
;
A
#
# COMPACT_ATOMS: atom_id res chain seq x y z
N MET A 1 -20.81 -44.15 4.06
CA MET A 1 -20.14 -42.88 3.68
C MET A 1 -18.89 -42.77 4.53
N ASP A 2 -17.80 -42.21 4.00
CA ASP A 2 -16.50 -42.21 4.69
C ASP A 2 -16.55 -41.36 5.98
N GLU A 3 -16.21 -41.97 7.12
CA GLU A 3 -16.23 -41.34 8.44
C GLU A 3 -15.28 -40.13 8.51
N ARG A 4 -14.15 -40.18 7.81
CA ARG A 4 -13.19 -39.07 7.76
C ARG A 4 -13.81 -37.83 7.14
N ILE A 5 -14.62 -38.02 6.10
CA ILE A 5 -15.33 -36.94 5.42
C ILE A 5 -16.39 -36.34 6.35
N MET A 6 -17.14 -37.17 7.08
CA MET A 6 -18.15 -36.70 8.04
C MET A 6 -17.52 -35.94 9.21
N CYS A 7 -16.44 -36.46 9.80
CA CYS A 7 -15.70 -35.78 10.86
C CYS A 7 -15.13 -34.44 10.39
N LEU A 8 -14.61 -34.38 9.16
CA LEU A 8 -14.08 -33.15 8.58
C LEU A 8 -15.17 -32.08 8.38
N HIS A 9 -16.33 -32.44 7.81
CA HIS A 9 -17.44 -31.50 7.65
C HIS A 9 -17.94 -30.95 8.99
N SER A 10 -18.01 -31.81 10.01
CA SER A 10 -18.36 -31.37 11.36
C SER A 10 -17.34 -30.36 11.90
N LYS A 11 -16.04 -30.64 11.74
CA LYS A 11 -14.96 -29.72 12.11
C LYS A 11 -15.06 -28.37 11.39
N ILE A 12 -15.22 -28.37 10.06
CA ILE A 12 -15.29 -27.12 9.27
C ILE A 12 -16.47 -26.24 9.69
N LYS A 13 -17.59 -26.85 10.12
CA LYS A 13 -18.79 -26.12 10.56
C LYS A 13 -18.71 -25.60 12.00
N SER A 14 -18.00 -26.30 12.89
CA SER A 14 -18.07 -26.05 14.33
C SER A 14 -16.78 -25.50 14.94
N GLN A 15 -15.62 -25.81 14.35
CA GLN A 15 -14.34 -25.37 14.87
C GLN A 15 -14.19 -23.86 14.67
N ALA A 16 -13.86 -23.15 15.75
CA ALA A 16 -13.50 -21.74 15.71
C ALA A 16 -12.22 -21.54 14.90
N LEU A 17 -12.08 -20.37 14.28
CA LEU A 17 -10.86 -20.01 13.57
C LEU A 17 -9.74 -19.74 14.58
N GLU A 18 -8.63 -20.46 14.44
CA GLU A 18 -7.42 -20.25 15.25
C GLU A 18 -6.29 -19.77 14.33
N PHE A 19 -5.59 -18.72 14.76
CA PHE A 19 -4.41 -18.21 14.07
C PHE A 19 -3.15 -18.75 14.75
N PRO A 20 -2.13 -19.18 13.99
CA PRO A 20 -0.85 -19.57 14.57
C PRO A 20 -0.09 -18.36 15.14
N ASP A 21 0.84 -18.60 16.06
CA ASP A 21 1.67 -17.55 16.69
C ASP A 21 2.64 -16.86 15.71
N GLN A 22 2.97 -17.55 14.60
CA GLN A 22 3.77 -17.00 13.52
C GLN A 22 3.12 -17.32 12.16
N PRO A 23 3.23 -16.42 11.17
CA PRO A 23 3.87 -15.10 11.22
C PRO A 23 3.06 -14.04 11.98
N ASP A 24 3.74 -12.98 12.45
CA ASP A 24 3.08 -11.81 13.02
C ASP A 24 2.31 -11.05 11.92
N ILE A 25 0.98 -11.03 12.05
CA ILE A 25 0.08 -10.39 11.10
C ILE A 25 -0.74 -9.32 11.81
N ALA A 26 -1.02 -8.23 11.09
CA ALA A 26 -1.78 -7.12 11.63
C ALA A 26 -3.19 -7.55 12.09
N GLU A 27 -3.67 -6.98 13.20
CA GLU A 27 -4.98 -7.30 13.78
C GLU A 27 -6.15 -7.00 12.83
N ASP A 28 -6.03 -5.96 11.99
CA ASP A 28 -7.03 -5.65 10.97
C ASP A 28 -7.15 -6.74 9.89
N LEU A 29 -6.07 -7.49 9.63
CA LEU A 29 -6.11 -8.67 8.77
C LEU A 29 -6.76 -9.87 9.46
N LYS A 30 -6.48 -10.09 10.75
CA LYS A 30 -7.11 -11.16 11.55
C LYS A 30 -8.63 -10.96 11.62
N ASP A 31 -9.08 -9.74 11.87
CA ASP A 31 -10.51 -9.39 11.90
C ASP A 31 -11.17 -9.65 10.53
N LEU A 32 -10.54 -9.21 9.44
CA LEU A 32 -11.04 -9.44 8.09
C LEU A 32 -11.22 -10.94 7.79
N ILE A 33 -10.21 -11.77 8.07
CA ILE A 33 -10.26 -13.22 7.83
C ILE A 33 -11.35 -13.86 8.70
N THR A 34 -11.46 -13.45 9.97
CA THR A 34 -12.48 -13.94 10.90
C THR A 34 -13.88 -13.68 10.36
N ARG A 35 -14.15 -12.46 9.89
CA ARG A 35 -15.44 -12.08 9.30
C ARG A 35 -15.70 -12.76 7.95
N MET A 36 -14.66 -13.05 7.16
CA MET A 36 -14.78 -13.80 5.91
C MET A 36 -15.11 -15.29 6.13
N LEU A 37 -14.59 -15.87 7.22
CA LEU A 37 -14.77 -17.29 7.56
C LEU A 37 -15.90 -17.56 8.56
N ASP A 38 -16.68 -16.53 8.89
CA ASP A 38 -17.87 -16.65 9.73
C ASP A 38 -18.83 -17.71 9.16
N LYS A 39 -19.28 -18.63 10.01
CA LYS A 39 -20.14 -19.74 9.61
C LYS A 39 -21.57 -19.29 9.33
N ASN A 40 -22.03 -18.23 10.00
CA ASN A 40 -23.35 -17.67 9.75
C ASN A 40 -23.31 -16.75 8.50
N PRO A 41 -24.07 -17.04 7.44
CA PRO A 41 -24.09 -16.22 6.23
C PRO A 41 -24.67 -14.82 6.45
N GLU A 42 -25.52 -14.61 7.46
CA GLU A 42 -26.14 -13.31 7.73
C GLU A 42 -25.16 -12.30 8.36
N SER A 43 -24.20 -12.78 9.16
CA SER A 43 -23.16 -11.96 9.78
C SER A 43 -21.84 -11.97 9.00
N ARG A 44 -21.69 -12.86 8.00
CA ARG A 44 -20.52 -12.92 7.14
C ARG A 44 -20.37 -11.63 6.33
N ILE A 45 -19.15 -11.10 6.31
CA ILE A 45 -18.84 -9.85 5.61
C ILE A 45 -19.19 -9.91 4.11
N MET A 46 -19.75 -8.82 3.59
CA MET A 46 -20.10 -8.72 2.18
C MET A 46 -18.90 -8.36 1.29
N VAL A 47 -18.95 -8.78 0.02
CA VAL A 47 -17.90 -8.49 -0.96
C VAL A 47 -17.55 -6.99 -1.10
N PRO A 48 -18.52 -6.04 -1.10
CA PRO A 48 -18.19 -4.62 -1.14
C PRO A 48 -17.40 -4.14 0.08
N GLU A 49 -17.73 -4.62 1.28
CA GLU A 49 -17.01 -4.28 2.51
C GLU A 49 -15.58 -4.84 2.49
N ILE A 50 -15.40 -6.09 2.06
CA ILE A 50 -14.07 -6.70 1.91
C ILE A 50 -13.17 -5.80 1.05
N LYS A 51 -13.68 -5.32 -0.09
CA LYS A 51 -12.93 -4.44 -0.99
C LYS A 51 -12.50 -3.13 -0.30
N ILE A 52 -13.37 -2.53 0.52
CA ILE A 52 -13.08 -1.29 1.23
C ILE A 52 -12.01 -1.51 2.31
N LEU A 53 -12.13 -2.58 3.09
CA LEU A 53 -11.16 -2.95 4.12
C LEU A 53 -9.80 -3.24 3.49
N VAL A 54 -9.73 -4.07 2.45
CA VAL A 54 -8.48 -4.41 1.75
C VAL A 54 -7.81 -3.16 1.18
N LYS A 55 -8.55 -2.23 0.57
CA LYS A 55 -7.99 -0.96 0.11
C LYS A 55 -7.37 -0.15 1.24
N THR A 56 -8.05 -0.08 2.38
CA THR A 56 -7.56 0.62 3.56
C THR A 56 -6.29 -0.04 4.10
N MET A 57 -6.24 -1.37 4.12
CA MET A 57 -5.10 -2.14 4.58
C MET A 57 -3.88 -2.02 3.66
N ILE A 58 -4.06 -1.99 2.33
CA ILE A 58 -2.97 -1.70 1.38
C ILE A 58 -2.42 -0.29 1.64
N ARG A 59 -3.31 0.70 1.84
CA ARG A 59 -2.91 2.08 2.12
C ARG A 59 -2.11 2.19 3.43
N LYS A 60 -2.51 1.43 4.46
CA LYS A 60 -1.83 1.36 5.76
C LYS A 60 -0.60 0.45 5.77
N ARG A 61 -0.32 -0.28 4.69
CA ARG A 61 0.69 -1.34 4.62
C ARG A 61 0.50 -2.42 5.71
N SER A 62 -0.74 -2.73 6.06
CA SER A 62 -1.07 -3.76 7.05
C SER A 62 -0.78 -5.17 6.53
N PHE A 63 -0.68 -5.35 5.21
CA PHE A 63 -0.15 -6.57 4.62
C PHE A 63 1.37 -6.57 4.80
N GLY A 64 1.85 -7.32 5.80
CA GLY A 64 3.27 -7.59 5.99
C GLY A 64 3.85 -8.24 4.73
N ASN A 65 5.06 -7.84 4.36
CA ASN A 65 5.75 -8.43 3.23
C ASN A 65 6.26 -9.84 3.62
N PRO A 66 5.75 -10.92 3.01
CA PRO A 66 6.16 -12.28 3.35
C PRO A 66 7.62 -12.59 2.99
N PHE A 67 8.29 -11.73 2.21
CA PHE A 67 9.70 -11.85 1.85
C PHE A 67 10.65 -11.04 2.76
N ASP A 68 10.15 -10.36 3.79
CA ASP A 68 11.00 -9.65 4.77
C ASP A 68 11.64 -10.57 5.83
N CYS A 69 11.46 -11.89 5.73
CA CYS A 69 12.01 -12.89 6.67
C CYS A 69 13.57 -12.96 6.67
N SER A 70 14.24 -12.29 5.72
CA SER A 70 15.71 -12.32 5.59
C SER A 70 16.39 -10.94 5.53
N ARG A 71 15.72 -9.85 5.91
CA ARG A 71 16.35 -8.52 5.93
C ARG A 71 16.25 -7.84 7.29
N ARG A 72 16.79 -8.51 8.31
CA ARG A 72 17.33 -7.82 9.49
C ARG A 72 18.83 -8.06 9.50
N GLU A 73 19.54 -7.01 9.91
CA GLU A 73 21.01 -6.88 10.00
C GLU A 73 21.68 -6.32 8.73
N GLU A 74 22.29 -5.13 8.85
CA GLU A 74 23.23 -4.51 7.90
C GLU A 74 22.72 -3.86 6.59
N ARG A 75 21.66 -3.05 6.63
CA ARG A 75 21.59 -1.91 5.68
C ARG A 75 21.10 -0.63 6.33
N SER A 76 21.83 -0.24 7.36
CA SER A 76 22.09 1.14 7.72
C SER A 76 22.18 2.03 6.47
N LEU A 77 21.40 3.10 6.42
CA LEU A 77 21.59 4.28 5.56
C LEU A 77 21.52 4.05 4.04
N SER A 78 20.32 3.77 3.48
CA SER A 78 20.11 3.99 2.04
C SER A 78 19.88 5.48 1.76
N ALA A 79 20.99 6.22 1.75
CA ALA A 79 21.26 7.56 1.20
C ALA A 79 20.34 8.75 1.58
N PRO A 80 20.88 9.85 2.16
CA PRO A 80 20.19 11.13 2.15
C PRO A 80 20.22 11.67 0.71
N GLY A 81 19.19 11.37 -0.07
CA GLY A 81 19.01 11.90 -1.41
C GLY A 81 18.61 13.38 -1.40
N ASN A 82 19.57 14.27 -1.18
CA ASN A 82 19.45 15.67 -1.55
C ASN A 82 20.70 16.10 -2.31
N LEU A 83 20.64 16.12 -3.64
CA LEU A 83 21.71 16.61 -4.51
C LEU A 83 21.13 17.24 -5.78
N LEU A 84 20.27 18.24 -5.62
CA LEU A 84 20.15 19.35 -6.58
C LEU A 84 19.48 20.58 -5.94
N ARG A 85 20.17 21.23 -4.98
CA ARG A 85 19.96 22.67 -4.77
C ARG A 85 20.95 23.40 -5.68
N LYS A 86 20.56 23.66 -6.94
CA LYS A 86 21.30 24.60 -7.80
C LYS A 86 20.99 26.00 -7.27
N GLN A 87 21.82 26.40 -6.31
CA GLN A 87 21.91 27.76 -5.81
C GLN A 87 22.79 28.52 -6.81
N GLY A 88 22.18 29.05 -7.87
CA GLY A 88 22.79 30.08 -8.71
C GLY A 88 22.29 31.43 -8.20
N SER A 89 22.96 31.95 -7.17
CA SER A 89 22.84 33.35 -6.76
C SER A 89 23.95 34.07 -7.51
N GLU A 90 23.68 34.51 -8.74
CA GLU A 90 24.55 35.41 -9.48
C GLU A 90 24.03 36.82 -9.26
N ASP A 91 24.77 37.53 -8.42
CA ASP A 91 24.65 38.96 -8.18
C ASP A 91 25.29 39.71 -9.37
N SER A 92 24.72 40.89 -9.67
CA SER A 92 25.32 42.01 -10.43
C SER A 92 25.08 42.16 -11.95
N LEU A 93 24.54 43.35 -12.26
CA LEU A 93 24.69 44.22 -13.45
C LEU A 93 23.59 44.25 -14.55
N GLN A 94 22.57 45.08 -14.29
CA GLN A 94 22.10 46.20 -15.13
C GLN A 94 22.49 46.23 -16.63
N GLY A 95 21.49 46.17 -17.52
CA GLY A 95 21.57 46.53 -18.95
C GLY A 95 20.20 46.42 -19.65
N PRO A 96 19.86 47.32 -20.60
CA PRO A 96 18.50 47.91 -20.74
C PRO A 96 17.52 47.11 -21.62
N ASP A 97 16.22 47.33 -21.39
CA ASP A 97 15.11 46.81 -22.19
C ASP A 97 15.24 47.16 -23.68
N PRO A 98 15.01 46.22 -24.61
CA PRO A 98 14.93 46.54 -26.02
C PRO A 98 13.60 47.24 -26.36
N PRO A 99 13.61 48.30 -27.19
CA PRO A 99 12.41 49.02 -27.57
C PRO A 99 11.55 48.22 -28.57
N LEU A 100 10.23 48.32 -28.41
CA LEU A 100 9.25 47.90 -29.40
C LEU A 100 9.36 48.79 -30.65
N ALA A 101 9.85 48.21 -31.75
CA ALA A 101 9.73 48.72 -33.12
C ALA A 101 9.34 47.49 -33.95
N GLY A 102 8.17 47.41 -34.56
CA GLY A 102 7.63 48.33 -35.56
C GLY A 102 7.36 47.44 -36.77
N GLU A 103 6.12 47.45 -37.24
CA GLU A 103 5.52 46.57 -38.24
C GLU A 103 6.40 46.12 -39.44
N GLU A 104 6.23 44.84 -39.80
CA GLU A 104 6.74 44.15 -40.98
C GLU A 104 5.94 44.51 -42.24
N GLU A 105 6.60 44.30 -43.38
CA GLU A 105 6.09 44.18 -44.76
C GLU A 105 6.03 45.45 -45.61
N VAL A 106 7.09 45.60 -46.43
CA VAL A 106 7.07 46.35 -47.69
C VAL A 106 6.83 45.35 -48.82
N LEU A 107 5.62 45.39 -49.38
CA LEU A 107 5.19 45.03 -50.74
C LEU A 107 5.97 43.94 -51.52
N LEU A 108 5.30 42.81 -51.78
CA LEU A 108 4.82 42.41 -53.13
C LEU A 108 3.76 41.30 -53.06
#